data_AF-A0A7J8T6V0-F1
#
_entry.id   AF-A0A7J8T6V0-F1
#
_cell.length_a   1.000
_cell.length_b   1.000
_cell.length_c   1.000
_cell.angle_alpha   90.00
_cell.angle_beta   90.00
_cell.angle_gamma   90.00
#
_symmetry.space_group_name_H-M   'P 1'
#
loop_
_entity.id
_entity.type
_entity.pdbx_description
1 polymer ?
#
loop_
_entity_poly.entity_id
_entity_poly.type
_entity_poly.pdbx_seq_one_letter_code
_entity_poly.pdbx_strand_id
1 'polypeptide(L)'
;MLMMQLLQIILKKEIITVDAKMMSPWMRWMSRLYNRNYRSQAKTIPYLQRRKKKISDGSEQILTSITDVVMLLGENIRTISLELSRSIASEKVIEESAQKLYPTLCEVEGLTEDDGYRALSKISDHPTQMVIFFSLPSLVRLEWVRRFLSDH
;
A
#
# COMPACT_ATOMS: atom_id res chain seq x y z
N MET A 1 24.72 -8.36 6.08
CA MET A 1 24.11 -9.57 5.49
C MET A 1 22.57 -9.46 5.45
N LEU A 2 21.90 -9.17 6.57
CA LEU A 2 20.43 -9.01 6.65
C LEU A 2 19.82 -7.94 5.72
N MET A 3 20.52 -6.81 5.52
CA MET A 3 20.02 -5.72 4.66
C MET A 3 20.00 -6.07 3.16
N MET A 4 20.90 -6.95 2.70
CA MET A 4 20.91 -7.48 1.32
C MET A 4 19.76 -8.46 1.09
N GLN A 5 19.37 -9.21 2.12
CA GLN A 5 18.23 -10.12 2.07
C GLN A 5 16.90 -9.36 2.03
N LEU A 6 16.78 -8.26 2.78
CA LEU A 6 15.61 -7.36 2.73
C LEU A 6 15.45 -6.70 1.35
N LEU A 7 16.54 -6.24 0.73
CA LEU A 7 16.52 -5.68 -0.64
C LEU A 7 16.12 -6.72 -1.69
N GLN A 8 16.59 -7.96 -1.55
CA GLN A 8 16.19 -9.08 -2.41
C GLN A 8 14.71 -9.46 -2.25
N ILE A 9 14.14 -9.35 -1.05
CA ILE A 9 12.72 -9.63 -0.79
C ILE A 9 11.83 -8.54 -1.40
N ILE A 10 12.24 -7.27 -1.29
CA ILE A 10 11.52 -6.13 -1.88
C ILE A 10 11.54 -6.23 -3.42
N LEU A 11 12.70 -6.52 -4.01
CA LEU A 11 12.85 -6.67 -5.47
C LEU A 11 12.20 -7.93 -6.06
N LYS A 12 11.93 -8.96 -5.27
CA LYS A 12 11.27 -10.20 -5.75
C LYS A 12 9.75 -10.18 -5.62
N LYS A 13 9.17 -9.29 -4.79
CA LYS A 13 7.72 -9.22 -4.56
C LYS A 13 6.99 -8.20 -5.43
N GLU A 14 7.70 -7.21 -5.95
CA GLU A 14 7.15 -6.27 -6.93
C GLU A 14 7.94 -6.42 -8.24
N ILE A 15 7.26 -6.62 -9.35
CA ILE A 15 7.86 -6.66 -10.70
C ILE A 15 8.27 -5.22 -11.06
N ILE A 16 9.29 -4.70 -10.40
CA ILE A 16 9.91 -3.42 -10.74
C ILE A 16 11.26 -3.74 -11.36
N THR A 17 11.33 -3.70 -12.68
CA THR A 17 12.59 -3.64 -13.42
C THR A 17 13.24 -2.28 -13.16
N VAL A 18 13.97 -2.17 -12.04
CA VAL A 18 14.77 -0.98 -11.74
C VAL A 18 15.96 -0.94 -12.69
N ASP A 19 16.02 0.08 -13.55
CA ASP A 19 17.11 0.28 -14.50
C ASP A 19 18.47 0.40 -13.80
N ALA A 20 19.51 -0.23 -14.35
CA ALA A 20 20.85 -0.28 -13.78
C ALA A 20 21.46 1.11 -13.60
N LYS A 21 21.05 2.11 -14.39
CA LYS A 21 21.48 3.51 -14.22
C LYS A 21 20.93 4.14 -12.95
N MET A 22 19.73 3.76 -12.48
CA MET A 22 19.15 4.26 -11.24
C MET A 22 19.77 3.64 -9.98
N MET A 23 20.31 2.41 -10.07
CA MET A 23 20.96 1.76 -8.94
C MET A 23 22.36 2.30 -8.63
N SER A 24 23.07 2.85 -9.62
CA SER A 24 24.47 3.30 -9.46
C SER A 24 24.66 4.41 -8.40
N PRO A 25 23.83 5.48 -8.36
CA PRO A 25 23.91 6.49 -7.31
C PRO A 25 23.60 5.94 -5.91
N TRP A 26 22.60 5.07 -5.80
CA TRP A 26 22.17 4.45 -4.54
C TRP A 26 23.23 3.50 -3.99
N MET A 27 23.82 2.64 -4.82
CA MET A 27 24.92 1.77 -4.40
C MET A 27 26.14 2.57 -3.96
N ARG A 28 26.47 3.67 -4.67
CA ARG A 28 27.58 4.55 -4.30
C ARG A 28 27.33 5.33 -2.99
N TRP A 29 26.08 5.65 -2.68
CA TRP A 29 25.70 6.26 -1.40
C TRP A 29 25.76 5.24 -0.25
N MET A 30 25.27 4.03 -0.49
CA MET A 30 25.30 2.91 0.47
C MET A 30 26.73 2.48 0.84
N SER A 31 27.63 2.35 -0.15
CA SER A 31 29.05 2.06 0.10
C SER A 31 29.72 3.17 0.91
N ARG A 32 29.34 4.43 0.71
CA ARG A 32 29.86 5.55 1.51
C ARG A 32 29.39 5.49 2.95
N LEU A 33 28.13 5.15 3.19
CA LEU A 33 27.59 4.95 4.54
C LEU A 33 28.28 3.81 5.29
N TYR A 34 28.43 2.66 4.65
CA TYR A 34 29.11 1.49 5.22
C TYR A 34 30.57 1.82 5.61
N ASN A 35 31.30 2.50 4.73
CA ASN A 35 32.71 2.83 4.95
C ASN A 35 32.90 3.97 5.98
N ARG A 36 31.96 4.93 6.05
CA ARG A 36 31.96 6.00 7.07
C ARG A 36 31.70 5.45 8.48
N ASN A 37 30.88 4.40 8.59
CA ASN A 37 30.60 3.74 9.86
C ASN A 37 31.81 2.93 10.37
N TYR A 38 32.52 2.24 9.47
CA TYR A 38 33.73 1.48 9.81
C TYR A 38 34.92 2.37 10.23
N ARG A 39 35.18 3.45 9.49
CA ARG A 39 36.26 4.41 9.80
C ARG A 39 36.03 5.17 11.11
N SER A 40 34.76 5.32 11.53
CA SER A 40 34.38 5.94 12.81
C SER A 40 34.56 4.99 14.01
N GLN A 41 34.65 3.68 13.79
CA GLN A 41 34.97 2.73 14.86
C GLN A 41 36.48 2.58 15.08
N ALA A 42 37.31 2.72 14.03
CA ALA A 42 38.76 2.50 14.12
C ALA A 42 39.57 3.64 14.79
N LYS A 43 39.01 4.85 14.94
CA LYS A 43 39.71 6.01 15.55
C LYS A 43 39.26 6.33 16.99
N THR A 44 38.34 5.56 17.55
CA THR A 44 37.62 5.92 18.78
C THR A 44 37.90 4.97 19.95
N ILE A 45 39.05 4.30 19.91
CA ILE A 45 39.49 3.31 20.91
C ILE A 45 40.88 3.74 21.47
N PRO A 46 41.02 4.96 22.01
CA PRO A 46 41.45 5.03 23.41
C PRO A 46 40.83 6.18 24.23
N TYR A 47 40.14 7.13 23.60
CA TYR A 47 39.60 8.31 24.29
C TYR A 47 38.29 8.05 25.06
N LEU A 48 37.50 7.05 24.66
CA LEU A 48 36.18 6.78 25.26
C LEU A 48 36.18 5.92 26.53
N GLN A 49 37.30 5.35 26.96
CA GLN A 49 37.36 4.59 28.23
C GLN A 49 37.40 5.50 29.47
N ARG A 50 37.80 6.78 29.33
CA ARG A 50 37.96 7.69 30.47
C ARG A 50 36.66 8.35 30.96
N ARG A 51 35.59 8.35 30.15
CA ARG A 51 34.28 8.93 30.51
C ARG A 51 33.19 7.90 30.87
N LYS A 52 33.51 6.60 30.84
CA LYS A 52 32.55 5.51 31.09
C LYS A 52 32.22 5.23 32.57
N LYS A 53 32.43 6.19 33.49
CA LYS A 53 32.11 5.96 34.92
C LYS A 53 31.12 6.93 35.55
N LYS A 54 30.33 7.71 34.78
CA LYS A 54 29.28 8.56 35.38
C LYS A 54 28.15 9.08 34.47
N ILE A 55 27.69 8.32 33.46
CA ILE A 55 26.53 8.72 32.62
C ILE A 55 25.61 7.54 32.25
N SER A 56 25.57 6.47 33.06
CA SER A 56 24.79 5.26 32.74
C SER A 56 23.28 5.53 32.75
N ASP A 57 22.81 6.33 33.69
CA ASP A 57 21.38 6.46 34.02
C ASP A 57 20.60 7.27 32.95
N GLY A 58 21.12 8.44 32.54
CA GLY A 58 20.46 9.28 31.53
C GLY A 58 20.52 8.71 30.10
N SER A 59 21.54 7.90 29.76
CA SER A 59 21.65 7.32 28.43
C SER A 59 20.65 6.19 28.17
N GLU A 60 20.32 5.41 29.20
CA GLU A 60 19.31 4.36 29.12
C GLU A 60 17.91 4.95 28.93
N GLN A 61 17.62 6.07 29.60
CA GLN A 61 16.37 6.82 29.42
C GLN A 61 16.22 7.41 28.01
N ILE A 62 17.31 7.90 27.40
CA ILE A 62 17.28 8.39 26.02
C ILE A 62 17.09 7.24 25.02
N LEU A 63 17.77 6.10 25.23
CA LEU A 63 17.63 4.93 24.37
C LEU A 63 16.21 4.36 24.40
N THR A 64 15.63 4.22 25.59
CA THR A 64 14.23 3.79 25.77
C THR A 64 13.26 4.73 25.07
N SER A 65 13.39 6.04 25.28
CA SER A 65 12.56 7.04 24.61
C SER A 65 12.66 6.98 23.08
N ILE A 66 13.87 6.77 22.54
CA ILE A 66 14.07 6.60 21.08
C ILE A 66 13.43 5.30 20.59
N THR A 67 13.59 4.20 21.33
CA THR A 67 12.97 2.92 20.99
C THR A 67 11.44 3.02 20.99
N ASP A 68 10.85 3.73 21.95
CA ASP A 68 9.41 3.95 22.02
C ASP A 68 8.90 4.75 20.81
N VAL A 69 9.60 5.82 20.43
CA VAL A 69 9.28 6.61 19.22
C VAL A 69 9.41 5.76 17.96
N VAL A 70 10.44 4.92 17.86
CA VAL A 70 10.65 4.02 16.71
C VAL A 70 9.57 2.95 16.63
N MET A 71 9.15 2.38 17.76
CA MET A 71 8.05 1.41 17.81
C MET A 71 6.73 2.05 17.38
N LEU A 72 6.42 3.25 17.91
CA LEU A 72 5.23 4.00 17.55
C LEU A 72 5.20 4.34 16.06
N LEU A 73 6.33 4.79 15.50
CA LEU A 73 6.47 5.05 14.06
C LEU A 73 6.28 3.78 13.24
N GLY A 74 6.87 2.66 13.68
CA GLY A 74 6.73 1.36 13.03
C GLY A 74 5.27 0.89 12.98
N GLU A 75 4.52 1.07 14.06
CA GLU A 75 3.10 0.71 14.11
C GLU A 75 2.26 1.60 13.19
N ASN A 76 2.48 2.93 13.20
CA ASN A 76 1.78 3.84 12.30
C ASN A 76 2.02 3.50 10.81
N ILE A 77 3.26 3.19 10.45
CA ILE A 77 3.61 2.76 9.08
C ILE A 77 2.88 1.45 8.72
N ARG A 78 2.81 0.50 9.66
CA ARG A 78 2.10 -0.77 9.47
C ARG A 78 0.60 -0.52 9.24
N THR A 79 -0.03 0.35 10.03
CA THR A 79 -1.44 0.71 9.87
C THR A 79 -1.71 1.33 8.50
N ILE A 80 -0.93 2.35 8.11
CA ILE A 80 -1.07 3.02 6.81
C ILE A 80 -0.88 2.01 5.66
N SER A 81 0.10 1.10 5.78
CA SER A 81 0.35 0.06 4.78
C SER A 81 -0.84 -0.90 4.61
N LEU A 82 -1.49 -1.29 5.70
CA LEU A 82 -2.71 -2.11 5.65
C LEU A 82 -3.89 -1.37 5.03
N GLU A 83 -4.07 -0.09 5.35
CA GLU A 83 -5.12 0.73 4.74
C GLU A 83 -4.90 0.93 3.24
N LEU A 84 -3.67 1.21 2.82
CA LEU A 84 -3.30 1.31 1.41
C LEU A 84 -3.57 -0.01 0.68
N SER A 85 -3.17 -1.15 1.27
CA SER A 85 -3.42 -2.48 0.70
C SER A 85 -4.92 -2.73 0.49
N ARG A 86 -5.74 -2.35 1.48
CA ARG A 86 -7.20 -2.45 1.39
C ARG A 86 -7.76 -1.52 0.31
N SER A 87 -7.25 -0.29 0.21
CA SER A 87 -7.65 0.68 -0.81
C SER A 87 -7.36 0.17 -2.21
N ILE A 88 -6.15 -0.34 -2.46
CA ILE A 88 -5.76 -0.91 -3.76
C ILE A 88 -6.64 -2.11 -4.10
N ALA A 89 -6.91 -2.99 -3.12
CA ALA A 89 -7.81 -4.13 -3.34
C ALA A 89 -9.23 -3.67 -3.71
N SER A 90 -9.75 -2.64 -3.05
CA SER A 90 -11.07 -2.06 -3.36
C SER A 90 -11.11 -1.41 -4.73
N GLU A 91 -10.08 -0.65 -5.10
CA GLU A 91 -9.96 0.01 -6.40
C GLU A 91 -9.94 -1.02 -7.53
N LYS A 92 -9.16 -2.09 -7.38
CA LYS A 92 -9.13 -3.20 -8.34
C LYS A 92 -10.49 -3.86 -8.54
N VAL A 93 -11.24 -4.06 -7.45
CA VAL A 93 -12.61 -4.61 -7.54
C VAL A 93 -13.53 -3.67 -8.33
N ILE A 94 -13.44 -2.35 -8.10
CA ILE A 94 -14.23 -1.36 -8.83
C ILE A 94 -13.85 -1.38 -10.32
N GLU A 95 -12.56 -1.39 -10.65
CA GLU A 95 -12.08 -1.45 -12.04
C GLU A 95 -12.58 -2.71 -12.77
N GLU A 96 -12.44 -3.89 -12.14
CA GLU A 96 -12.94 -5.15 -12.69
C GLU A 96 -14.47 -5.13 -12.88
N SER A 97 -15.20 -4.50 -11.95
CA SER A 97 -16.65 -4.36 -12.06
C SER A 97 -17.05 -3.40 -13.19
N ALA A 98 -16.33 -2.31 -13.39
CA ALA A 98 -16.59 -1.34 -14.46
C ALA A 98 -16.42 -1.98 -15.85
N GLN A 99 -15.37 -2.79 -16.02
CA GLN A 99 -15.14 -3.54 -17.27
C GLN A 99 -16.25 -4.55 -17.58
N LYS A 100 -16.87 -5.14 -16.54
CA LYS A 100 -17.92 -6.15 -16.69
C LYS A 100 -19.33 -5.54 -16.74
N LEU A 101 -19.50 -4.27 -16.36
CA LEU A 101 -20.82 -3.67 -16.14
C LEU A 101 -21.70 -3.71 -17.39
N TYR A 102 -21.19 -3.21 -18.51
CA TYR A 102 -21.96 -3.19 -19.76
C TYR A 102 -22.33 -4.59 -20.26
N PRO A 103 -21.37 -5.55 -20.38
CA PRO A 103 -21.71 -6.93 -20.74
C PRO A 103 -22.76 -7.55 -19.82
N THR A 104 -22.65 -7.35 -18.51
CA THR A 104 -23.61 -7.91 -17.54
C THR A 104 -24.99 -7.25 -17.64
N LEU A 105 -25.08 -5.96 -17.94
CA LEU A 105 -26.37 -5.29 -18.18
C LEU A 105 -27.07 -5.85 -19.42
N CYS A 106 -26.33 -6.16 -20.48
CA CYS A 106 -26.88 -6.80 -21.69
C CYS A 106 -27.42 -8.22 -21.43
N GLU A 107 -26.92 -8.91 -20.40
CA GLU A 107 -27.38 -10.24 -19.99
C GLU A 107 -28.62 -10.20 -19.09
N VAL A 108 -29.06 -9.01 -18.63
CA VAL A 108 -30.25 -8.89 -17.78
C VAL A 108 -31.50 -9.04 -18.65
N GLU A 109 -32.13 -10.21 -18.55
CA GLU A 109 -33.40 -10.50 -19.23
C GLU A 109 -34.49 -9.48 -18.85
N GLY A 110 -35.19 -8.94 -19.84
CA GLY A 110 -36.28 -7.97 -19.65
C GLY A 110 -35.84 -6.52 -19.42
N LEU A 111 -34.54 -6.23 -19.50
CA LEU A 111 -34.01 -4.86 -19.55
C LEU A 111 -34.06 -4.35 -20.99
N THR A 112 -34.63 -3.16 -21.20
CA THR A 112 -34.64 -2.53 -22.53
C THR A 112 -33.26 -1.93 -22.83
N GLU A 113 -32.96 -1.73 -24.11
CA GLU A 113 -31.67 -1.13 -24.51
C GLU A 113 -31.49 0.29 -23.94
N ASP A 114 -32.54 1.12 -23.96
CA ASP A 114 -32.51 2.48 -23.39
C ASP A 114 -32.30 2.47 -21.87
N ASP A 115 -33.03 1.61 -21.15
CA ASP A 115 -32.81 1.42 -19.71
C ASP A 115 -31.40 0.90 -19.41
N GLY A 116 -30.86 0.05 -20.29
CA GLY A 116 -29.49 -0.45 -20.22
C GLY A 116 -28.45 0.67 -20.28
N TYR A 117 -28.56 1.59 -21.24
CA TYR A 117 -27.66 2.74 -21.32
C TYR A 117 -27.84 3.72 -20.15
N ARG A 118 -29.10 3.98 -19.74
CA ARG A 118 -29.38 4.80 -18.55
C ARG A 118 -28.77 4.21 -17.30
N ALA A 119 -28.92 2.90 -17.11
CA ALA A 119 -28.36 2.17 -15.98
C ALA A 119 -26.83 2.18 -16.02
N LEU A 120 -26.23 1.96 -17.21
CA LEU A 120 -24.79 2.00 -17.39
C LEU A 120 -24.22 3.36 -16.93
N SER A 121 -24.80 4.47 -17.39
CA SER A 121 -24.37 5.81 -17.01
C SER A 121 -24.51 6.03 -15.51
N LYS A 122 -25.70 5.77 -14.95
CA LYS A 122 -26.00 6.04 -13.55
C LYS A 122 -25.19 5.18 -12.58
N ILE A 123 -25.03 3.88 -12.88
CA ILE A 123 -24.26 2.95 -12.03
C ILE A 123 -22.76 3.30 -12.08
N SER A 124 -22.25 3.73 -13.23
CA SER A 124 -20.83 4.12 -13.39
C SER A 124 -20.45 5.31 -12.53
N ASP A 125 -21.37 6.25 -12.32
CA ASP A 125 -21.16 7.41 -11.44
C ASP A 125 -21.20 7.07 -9.94
N HIS A 126 -21.57 5.83 -9.60
CA HIS A 126 -21.78 5.37 -8.23
C HIS A 126 -21.06 4.03 -7.96
N PRO A 127 -19.74 4.03 -7.69
CA PRO A 127 -18.94 2.82 -7.53
C PRO A 127 -19.50 1.81 -6.50
N THR A 128 -20.08 2.31 -5.40
CA THR A 128 -20.73 1.45 -4.41
C THR A 128 -21.95 0.73 -4.97
N GLN A 129 -22.75 1.40 -5.80
CA GLN A 129 -23.92 0.79 -6.45
C GLN A 129 -23.49 -0.24 -7.49
N MET A 130 -22.36 0.00 -8.18
CA MET A 130 -21.74 -0.99 -9.05
C MET A 130 -21.38 -2.27 -8.29
N VAL A 131 -20.71 -2.15 -7.14
CA VAL A 131 -20.38 -3.32 -6.29
C VAL A 131 -21.65 -4.02 -5.79
N ILE A 132 -22.68 -3.28 -5.40
CA ILE A 132 -23.98 -3.85 -4.99
C ILE A 132 -24.59 -4.63 -6.15
N PHE A 133 -24.69 -4.04 -7.34
CA PHE A 133 -25.24 -4.68 -8.54
C PHE A 133 -24.58 -6.04 -8.84
N PHE A 134 -23.26 -6.12 -8.77
CA PHE A 134 -22.53 -7.38 -8.99
C PHE A 134 -22.72 -8.40 -7.87
N SER A 135 -22.97 -7.94 -6.65
CA SER A 135 -23.24 -8.80 -5.48
C SER A 135 -24.65 -9.40 -5.50
N LEU A 136 -25.56 -8.86 -6.31
CA LEU A 136 -26.94 -9.35 -6.43
C LEU A 136 -27.02 -10.65 -7.25
N PRO A 137 -27.89 -11.61 -6.84
CA PRO A 137 -28.29 -12.73 -7.69
C PRO A 137 -28.86 -12.24 -9.03
N SER A 138 -28.60 -12.95 -10.13
CA SER A 138 -29.07 -12.56 -11.47
C SER A 138 -30.57 -12.28 -11.51
N LEU A 139 -31.37 -13.11 -10.83
CA LEU A 139 -32.84 -13.03 -10.81
C LEU A 139 -33.40 -11.72 -10.21
N VAL A 140 -32.63 -11.01 -9.37
CA VAL A 140 -33.10 -9.75 -8.74
C VAL A 140 -32.52 -8.50 -9.42
N ARG A 141 -31.58 -8.66 -10.37
CA ARG A 141 -30.88 -7.52 -10.99
C ARG A 141 -31.82 -6.63 -11.80
N LEU A 142 -32.77 -7.20 -12.52
CA LEU A 142 -33.76 -6.42 -13.30
C LEU A 142 -34.57 -5.48 -12.41
N GLU A 143 -35.15 -6.02 -11.33
CA GLU A 143 -35.98 -5.25 -10.40
C GLU A 143 -35.16 -4.17 -9.69
N TRP A 144 -33.92 -4.51 -9.30
CA TRP A 144 -33.01 -3.53 -8.71
C TRP A 144 -32.68 -2.39 -9.68
N VAL A 145 -32.35 -2.68 -10.94
CA VAL A 145 -32.05 -1.66 -11.96
C VAL A 145 -33.26 -0.74 -12.16
N ARG A 146 -34.47 -1.29 -12.25
CA ARG A 146 -35.70 -0.48 -12.41
C ARG A 146 -35.92 0.48 -11.24
N ARG A 147 -35.75 0.02 -10.01
CA ARG A 147 -35.86 0.88 -8.82
C ARG A 147 -34.77 1.93 -8.80
N PHE A 148 -33.54 1.52 -9.07
CA PHE A 148 -32.39 2.40 -9.09
C PHE A 148 -32.52 3.51 -10.15
N LEU A 149 -33.10 3.22 -11.31
CA LEU A 149 -33.41 4.22 -12.33
C LEU A 149 -34.58 5.14 -11.94
N SER A 150 -35.54 4.63 -11.18
CA SER A 150 -36.73 5.38 -10.76
C SER A 150 -36.45 6.39 -9.63
N ASP A 151 -35.50 6.08 -8.74
CA ASP A 151 -35.09 7.01 -7.67
C ASP A 151 -34.39 8.24 -8.29
N HIS A 152 -35.00 9.42 -8.14
CA HIS A 152 -34.53 10.68 -8.74
C HIS A 152 -33.31 11.25 -8.01
#